data_AF-K1YL51-F1
#
_entry.id   AF-K1YL51-F1
#
_cell.length_a   1.000
_cell.length_b   1.000
_cell.length_c   1.000
_cell.angle_alpha   90.00
_cell.angle_beta   90.00
_cell.angle_gamma   90.00
#
_symmetry.space_group_name_H-M   'P 1'
#
loop_
_entity.id
_entity.type
_entity.pdbx_description
1 polymer ?
#
loop_
_entity_poly.entity_id
_entity_poly.type
_entity_poly.pdbx_seq_one_letter_code
_entity_poly.pdbx_strand_id
1 'polypeptide(L)'
;MTTFHRTSTIARRLMNHPFLTSLFPLLLLAAGVLLFLLLASRPVGAAGPTSDEYIRGYAAATLQRDFQITAESLKVQDGVITIEGLEASDVIDDRIKTSLSAINGVRKVVITREGAVVAQTEQLEFTPKVNVFLPRDLLFNSLLADPRWPHFSASYQHHLNNDRLEKIGSATFGETFSIYRFGGPWGSLMEVGLHAGVFSIFDLDAESHDLVNADYFVALPLSLKKNNFSAMTRIFHQSSHLGDEFLLNDRTQQRINLSYEGVDTLLS
;
A
#
# COMPACT_ATOMS: atom_id res chain seq x y z
N MET A 1 -13.11 -69.59 -38.88
CA MET A 1 -13.78 -68.31 -39.18
C MET A 1 -13.41 -67.34 -38.06
N THR A 2 -12.70 -66.30 -38.44
CA THR A 2 -11.87 -65.36 -37.66
C THR A 2 -12.68 -64.37 -36.84
N THR A 3 -12.25 -64.01 -35.62
CA THR A 3 -12.61 -62.72 -34.99
C THR A 3 -11.69 -62.32 -33.82
N PHE A 4 -10.83 -61.34 -34.13
CA PHE A 4 -10.35 -60.19 -33.34
C PHE A 4 -10.10 -60.31 -31.81
N HIS A 5 -8.81 -60.33 -31.44
CA HIS A 5 -8.32 -59.79 -30.17
C HIS A 5 -8.03 -58.28 -30.33
N ARG A 6 -8.66 -57.46 -29.48
CA ARG A 6 -8.45 -56.00 -29.43
C ARG A 6 -7.41 -55.68 -28.36
N THR A 7 -6.30 -55.12 -28.79
CA THR A 7 -5.23 -54.53 -27.99
C THR A 7 -5.70 -53.21 -27.37
N SER A 8 -5.54 -53.02 -26.06
CA SER A 8 -5.65 -51.69 -25.44
C SER A 8 -4.74 -51.58 -24.21
N THR A 9 -3.42 -51.54 -24.43
CA THR A 9 -2.45 -51.29 -23.35
C THR A 9 -1.34 -50.34 -23.79
N ILE A 10 -1.66 -49.26 -24.53
CA ILE A 10 -0.69 -48.18 -24.82
C ILE A 10 -1.43 -46.84 -24.91
N ALA A 11 -1.97 -46.34 -23.80
CA ALA A 11 -2.48 -44.96 -23.72
C ALA A 11 -2.53 -44.42 -22.28
N ARG A 12 -1.63 -44.86 -21.39
CA ARG A 12 -1.63 -44.41 -19.98
C ARG A 12 -0.25 -44.16 -19.40
N ARG A 13 0.68 -43.65 -20.21
CA ARG A 13 2.05 -43.38 -19.76
C ARG A 13 2.71 -42.18 -20.44
N LEU A 14 2.03 -41.02 -20.49
CA LEU A 14 2.65 -39.79 -21.01
C LEU A 14 2.24 -38.48 -20.33
N MET A 15 1.61 -38.48 -19.15
CA MET A 15 1.29 -37.23 -18.44
C MET A 15 1.46 -37.34 -16.92
N ASN A 16 2.65 -37.71 -16.45
CA ASN A 16 3.04 -37.53 -15.05
C ASN A 16 4.56 -37.33 -14.98
N HIS A 17 5.01 -36.10 -15.27
CA HIS A 17 6.34 -35.64 -14.87
C HIS A 17 6.17 -34.62 -13.73
N PRO A 18 6.37 -35.02 -12.46
CA PRO A 18 6.20 -34.15 -11.29
C PRO A 18 7.32 -33.10 -11.15
N PHE A 19 8.23 -32.99 -12.13
CA PHE A 19 9.37 -32.09 -12.08
C PHE A 19 9.12 -30.73 -12.74
N LEU A 20 8.12 -30.58 -13.63
CA LEU A 20 7.86 -29.30 -14.29
C LEU A 20 6.97 -28.34 -13.47
N THR A 21 6.21 -28.85 -12.50
CA THR A 21 5.23 -28.06 -11.74
C THR A 21 5.80 -27.40 -10.48
N SER A 22 6.94 -27.87 -9.94
CA SER A 22 7.58 -27.27 -8.75
C SER A 22 8.61 -26.19 -9.08
N LEU A 23 9.15 -26.18 -10.31
CA LEU A 23 10.18 -25.23 -10.75
C LEU A 23 9.60 -23.89 -11.23
N PHE A 24 8.37 -23.89 -11.74
CA PHE A 24 7.69 -22.68 -12.24
C PHE A 24 7.44 -21.60 -11.17
N PRO A 25 6.91 -21.92 -9.97
CA PRO A 25 6.75 -20.92 -8.91
C PRO A 25 8.10 -20.43 -8.36
N LEU A 26 9.12 -21.29 -8.32
CA LEU A 26 10.47 -20.91 -7.90
C LEU A 26 11.11 -19.93 -8.91
N LEU A 27 10.86 -20.12 -10.20
CA LEU A 27 11.32 -19.23 -11.28
C LEU A 27 10.60 -17.88 -11.27
N LEU A 28 9.30 -17.85 -10.98
CA LEU A 28 8.52 -16.62 -10.78
C LEU A 28 8.98 -15.85 -9.53
N LEU A 29 9.28 -16.55 -8.44
CA LEU A 29 9.80 -15.96 -7.21
C LEU A 29 11.22 -15.43 -7.41
N ALA A 30 12.07 -16.16 -8.12
CA ALA A 30 13.41 -15.70 -8.50
C ALA A 30 13.36 -14.50 -9.46
N ALA A 31 12.45 -14.49 -10.44
CA ALA A 31 12.25 -13.36 -11.34
C ALA A 31 11.69 -12.13 -10.60
N GLY A 32 10.79 -12.33 -9.64
CA GLY A 32 10.28 -11.29 -8.76
C GLY A 32 11.36 -10.70 -7.85
N VAL A 33 12.20 -11.55 -7.25
CA VAL A 33 13.36 -11.11 -6.45
C VAL A 33 14.39 -10.39 -7.32
N LEU A 34 14.66 -10.87 -8.53
CA LEU A 34 15.59 -10.22 -9.45
C LEU A 34 15.04 -8.87 -9.93
N LEU A 35 13.74 -8.77 -10.23
CA LEU A 35 13.08 -7.52 -10.58
C LEU A 35 13.05 -6.56 -9.39
N PHE A 36 12.80 -7.05 -8.18
CA PHE A 36 12.89 -6.27 -6.94
C PHE A 36 14.31 -5.77 -6.70
N LEU A 37 15.34 -6.60 -6.88
CA LEU A 37 16.75 -6.20 -6.79
C LEU A 37 17.15 -5.22 -7.90
N LEU A 38 16.62 -5.35 -9.10
CA LEU A 38 16.83 -4.41 -10.22
C LEU A 38 16.10 -3.07 -10.00
N LEU A 39 14.93 -3.08 -9.35
CA LEU A 39 14.20 -1.88 -8.96
C LEU A 39 14.80 -1.21 -7.70
N ALA A 40 15.35 -2.01 -6.78
CA ALA A 40 16.00 -1.57 -5.54
C ALA A 40 17.46 -1.12 -5.76
N SER A 41 18.12 -1.57 -6.84
CA SER A 41 19.46 -1.13 -7.24
C SER A 41 19.45 0.15 -8.08
N ARG A 42 18.49 1.06 -7.82
CA ARG A 42 18.75 2.46 -8.14
C ARG A 42 19.82 2.96 -7.17
N PRO A 43 20.81 3.74 -7.64
CA PRO A 43 21.73 4.38 -6.72
C PRO A 43 20.85 5.20 -5.77
N VAL A 44 20.83 4.79 -4.49
CA VAL A 44 20.45 5.69 -3.40
C VAL A 44 21.46 6.82 -3.53
N GLY A 45 21.02 7.91 -4.16
CA GLY A 45 21.80 9.14 -4.18
C GLY A 45 22.16 9.40 -2.73
N ALA A 46 23.47 9.51 -2.46
CA ALA A 46 23.97 9.98 -1.18
C ALA A 46 23.09 11.16 -0.74
N ALA A 47 22.70 11.21 0.54
CA ALA A 47 21.94 12.30 1.10
C ALA A 47 22.58 13.63 0.66
N GLY A 48 21.99 14.21 -0.39
CA GLY A 48 22.44 15.46 -0.97
C GLY A 48 22.15 16.59 0.01
N PRO A 49 22.56 17.82 -0.30
CA PRO A 49 22.09 18.99 0.44
C PRO A 49 20.57 18.88 0.63
N THR A 50 20.11 19.22 1.85
CA THR A 50 18.68 19.32 2.22
C THR A 50 17.86 19.78 1.03
N SER A 51 16.99 18.89 0.53
CA SER A 51 16.25 19.15 -0.71
C SER A 51 15.31 20.34 -0.52
N ASP A 52 15.09 21.13 -1.57
CA ASP A 52 14.14 22.24 -1.55
C ASP A 52 12.74 21.79 -1.09
N GLU A 53 12.39 20.53 -1.35
CA GLU A 53 11.17 19.89 -0.89
C GLU A 53 11.09 19.75 0.64
N TYR A 54 12.19 19.32 1.27
CA TYR A 54 12.30 19.28 2.73
C TYR A 54 12.16 20.67 3.34
N ILE A 55 12.89 21.65 2.78
CA ILE A 55 12.86 23.04 3.24
C ILE A 55 11.44 23.61 3.10
N ARG A 56 10.77 23.35 1.99
CA ARG A 56 9.40 23.80 1.72
C ARG A 56 8.40 23.23 2.72
N GLY A 57 8.45 21.92 2.97
CA GLY A 57 7.56 21.28 3.94
C GLY A 57 7.77 21.81 5.36
N TYR A 58 9.04 21.96 5.76
CA TYR A 58 9.38 22.51 7.07
C TYR A 58 8.97 23.98 7.22
N ALA A 59 9.19 24.79 6.18
CA ALA A 59 8.79 26.20 6.15
C ALA A 59 7.27 26.36 6.23
N ALA A 60 6.50 25.56 5.48
CA ALA A 60 5.04 25.56 5.55
C ALA A 60 4.53 25.20 6.95
N ALA A 61 5.08 24.15 7.57
CA ALA A 61 4.72 23.75 8.93
C ALA A 61 5.08 24.81 9.97
N THR A 62 6.22 25.48 9.81
CA THR A 62 6.68 26.55 10.71
C THR A 62 5.76 27.77 10.60
N LEU A 63 5.39 28.18 9.38
CA LEU A 63 4.45 29.29 9.15
C LEU A 63 3.08 29.01 9.77
N GLN A 64 2.54 27.80 9.58
CA GLN A 64 1.25 27.43 10.13
C GLN A 64 1.29 27.34 11.66
N ARG A 65 2.31 26.70 12.24
CA ARG A 65 2.40 26.45 13.69
C ARG A 65 2.69 27.71 14.48
N ASP A 66 3.71 28.46 14.06
CA ASP A 66 4.30 29.53 14.88
C ASP A 66 3.69 30.90 14.58
N PHE A 67 3.09 31.07 13.40
CA PHE A 67 2.52 32.33 12.95
C PHE A 67 1.03 32.24 12.58
N GLN A 68 0.45 31.04 12.55
CA GLN A 68 -0.95 30.81 12.13
C GLN A 68 -1.23 31.34 10.72
N ILE A 69 -0.22 31.32 9.84
CA ILE A 69 -0.31 31.79 8.46
C ILE A 69 -0.27 30.59 7.52
N THR A 70 -1.25 30.53 6.62
CA THR A 70 -1.20 29.66 5.45
C THR A 70 -0.73 30.50 4.27
N ALA A 71 0.49 30.27 3.79
CA ALA A 71 1.01 30.99 2.62
C ALA A 71 0.31 30.49 1.35
N GLU A 72 -0.35 31.38 0.61
CA GLU A 72 -0.96 31.04 -0.69
C GLU A 72 0.09 30.63 -1.73
N SER A 73 1.28 31.22 -1.64
CA SER A 73 2.43 30.91 -2.51
C SER A 73 3.71 30.84 -1.67
N LEU A 74 4.19 29.61 -1.45
CA LEU A 74 5.47 29.30 -0.82
C LEU A 74 6.31 28.50 -1.82
N LYS A 75 7.36 29.13 -2.35
CA LYS A 75 8.30 28.50 -3.29
C LYS A 75 9.65 28.36 -2.61
N VAL A 76 10.30 27.21 -2.84
CA VAL A 76 11.69 27.01 -2.45
C VAL A 76 12.44 26.55 -3.69
N GLN A 77 13.50 27.30 -4.01
CA GLN A 77 14.42 26.95 -5.08
C GLN A 77 15.82 27.23 -4.57
N ASP A 78 16.69 26.23 -4.65
CA ASP A 78 18.09 26.43 -4.36
C ASP A 78 18.28 26.99 -2.93
N GLY A 79 17.57 26.44 -1.95
CA GLY A 79 17.57 26.90 -0.55
C GLY A 79 17.06 28.34 -0.34
N VAL A 80 16.50 28.99 -1.36
CA VAL A 80 15.87 30.31 -1.24
C VAL A 80 14.37 30.14 -1.07
N ILE A 81 13.84 30.64 0.05
CA ILE A 81 12.41 30.66 0.33
C ILE A 81 11.82 31.97 -0.21
N THR A 82 10.81 31.88 -1.07
CA THR A 82 10.02 33.01 -1.57
C THR A 82 8.58 32.87 -1.10
N ILE A 83 8.08 33.89 -0.40
CA ILE A 83 6.69 33.97 0.05
C ILE A 83 6.03 35.16 -0.63
N GLU A 84 4.93 34.91 -1.34
CA GLU A 84 4.11 35.93 -1.99
C GLU A 84 2.78 36.06 -1.24
N GLY A 85 2.21 37.27 -1.17
CA GLY A 85 0.87 37.50 -0.63
C GLY A 85 0.74 37.43 0.89
N LEU A 86 1.83 37.67 1.63
CA LEU A 86 1.80 37.64 3.10
C LEU A 86 1.18 38.94 3.66
N GLU A 87 -0.04 38.87 4.19
CA GLU A 87 -0.64 39.94 4.99
C GLU A 87 -0.10 39.89 6.44
N ALA A 88 1.08 40.47 6.68
CA ALA A 88 1.64 40.58 8.03
C ALA A 88 2.30 41.95 8.27
N SER A 89 2.33 42.38 9.53
CA SER A 89 3.04 43.61 9.94
C SER A 89 4.55 43.47 9.79
N ASP A 90 5.29 44.57 9.62
CA ASP A 90 6.76 44.58 9.52
C ASP A 90 7.48 43.83 10.66
N VAL A 91 6.93 43.91 11.88
CA VAL A 91 7.46 43.21 13.07
C VAL A 91 7.30 41.68 12.96
N ILE A 92 6.26 41.22 12.27
CA ILE A 92 6.02 39.79 12.04
C ILE A 92 6.94 39.27 10.94
N ASP A 93 7.23 40.07 9.90
CA ASP A 93 8.14 39.68 8.81
C ASP A 93 9.55 39.36 9.30
N ASP A 94 10.09 40.17 10.22
CA ASP A 94 11.42 39.93 10.77
C ASP A 94 11.48 38.65 11.60
N ARG A 95 10.40 38.34 12.34
CA ARG A 95 10.28 37.07 13.07
C ARG A 95 10.14 35.88 12.14
N ILE A 96 9.37 36.01 11.05
CA ILE A 96 9.22 34.97 10.03
C ILE A 96 10.57 34.72 9.35
N LYS A 97 11.26 35.77 8.88
CA LYS A 97 12.60 35.64 8.27
C LYS A 97 13.58 34.97 9.20
N THR A 98 13.59 35.35 10.48
CA THR A 98 14.46 34.75 11.50
C THR A 98 14.15 33.26 11.69
N SER A 99 12.87 32.91 11.84
CA SER A 99 12.43 31.53 12.05
C SER A 99 12.72 30.64 10.85
N LEU A 100 12.49 31.14 9.62
CA LEU A 100 12.71 30.39 8.39
C LEU A 100 14.19 30.27 8.03
N SER A 101 15.00 31.28 8.32
CA SER A 101 16.46 31.21 8.10
C SER A 101 17.16 30.21 9.01
N ALA A 102 16.52 29.79 10.12
CA ALA A 102 17.05 28.77 11.02
C ALA A 102 16.86 27.33 10.49
N ILE A 103 16.08 27.14 9.41
CA ILE A 103 15.88 25.82 8.80
C ILE A 103 17.17 25.40 8.09
N ASN A 104 17.67 24.21 8.41
CA ASN A 104 18.87 23.67 7.77
C ASN A 104 18.68 23.60 6.24
N GLY A 105 19.60 24.21 5.49
CA GLY A 105 19.55 24.31 4.03
C GLY A 105 19.07 25.66 3.49
N VAL A 106 18.51 26.53 4.34
CA VAL A 106 18.04 27.84 3.89
C VAL A 106 19.21 28.79 3.70
N ARG A 107 19.33 29.33 2.48
CA ARG A 107 20.32 30.33 2.10
C ARG A 107 19.78 31.75 2.20
N LYS A 108 18.49 31.95 1.90
CA LYS A 108 17.85 33.27 1.87
C LYS A 108 16.33 33.16 2.01
N VAL A 109 15.71 34.16 2.63
CA VAL A 109 14.24 34.30 2.71
C VAL A 109 13.83 35.64 2.09
N VAL A 110 12.89 35.58 1.14
CA VAL A 110 12.34 36.74 0.43
C VAL A 110 10.83 36.77 0.66
N ILE A 111 10.35 37.88 1.23
CA ILE A 111 8.92 38.15 1.42
C ILE A 111 8.57 39.31 0.49
N THR A 112 7.66 39.07 -0.44
CA THR A 112 7.19 40.08 -1.39
C THR A 112 5.78 40.48 -1.02
N ARG A 113 5.59 41.76 -0.70
CA ARG A 113 4.26 42.38 -0.60
C ARG A 113 3.83 42.84 -1.97
N GLU A 114 2.55 42.66 -2.30
CA GLU A 114 2.04 43.06 -3.61
C GLU A 114 2.39 44.52 -3.94
N GLY A 115 3.07 44.68 -5.07
CA GLY A 115 3.61 45.95 -5.54
C GLY A 115 4.28 45.77 -6.89
N ALA A 116 3.45 45.61 -7.92
CA ALA A 116 3.77 45.70 -9.35
C ALA A 116 5.04 44.97 -9.85
N VAL A 117 4.87 43.69 -10.22
CA VAL A 117 5.68 43.11 -11.31
C VAL A 117 4.72 42.51 -12.32
N VAL A 118 4.86 42.98 -13.56
CA VAL A 118 4.10 42.59 -14.74
C VAL A 118 3.98 41.07 -14.80
N ALA A 119 2.74 40.58 -14.88
CA ALA A 119 2.43 39.19 -15.10
C ALA A 119 3.07 38.70 -16.40
N GLN A 120 4.26 38.12 -16.31
CA GLN A 120 4.64 37.04 -17.19
C GLN A 120 3.93 35.80 -16.64
N THR A 121 2.76 35.52 -17.21
CA THR A 121 2.09 34.24 -17.05
C THR A 121 2.89 33.18 -17.80
N GLU A 122 4.09 32.88 -17.33
CA GLU A 122 4.59 31.53 -17.45
C GLU A 122 3.80 30.74 -16.41
N GLN A 123 2.72 30.09 -16.87
CA GLN A 123 2.25 28.87 -16.24
C GLN A 123 3.41 27.87 -16.32
N LEU A 124 4.38 28.01 -15.43
CA LEU A 124 5.16 26.88 -14.95
C LEU A 124 4.12 26.00 -14.28
N GLU A 125 3.62 25.01 -15.02
CA GLU A 125 2.96 23.86 -14.42
C GLU A 125 3.91 23.35 -13.34
N PHE A 126 3.61 23.73 -12.10
CA PHE A 126 4.19 23.10 -10.95
C PHE A 126 3.61 21.69 -10.92
N THR A 127 4.17 20.78 -11.70
CA THR A 127 4.02 19.36 -11.45
C THR A 127 4.88 19.13 -10.22
N PRO A 128 4.29 18.95 -9.00
CA PRO A 128 5.09 18.46 -7.90
C PRO A 128 5.82 17.22 -8.41
N LYS A 129 7.14 17.15 -8.22
CA LYS A 129 7.85 15.88 -8.32
C LYS A 129 7.31 15.00 -7.19
N VAL A 130 6.13 14.42 -7.39
CA VAL A 130 5.54 13.50 -6.42
C VAL A 130 6.40 12.27 -6.52
N ASN A 131 7.36 12.16 -5.61
CA ASN A 131 8.21 11.02 -5.39
C ASN A 131 8.33 10.95 -3.87
N VAL A 132 7.34 10.32 -3.25
CA VAL A 132 7.20 10.28 -1.79
C VAL A 132 7.44 8.85 -1.35
N PHE A 133 8.46 8.66 -0.51
CA PHE A 133 8.72 7.39 0.16
C PHE A 133 7.91 7.32 1.45
N LEU A 134 7.28 6.16 1.69
CA LEU A 134 6.35 5.92 2.80
C LEU A 134 5.32 7.06 3.00
N PRO A 135 4.46 7.32 2.00
CA PRO A 135 3.30 8.19 2.19
C PRO A 135 2.48 7.74 3.42
N ARG A 136 1.92 8.71 4.15
CA ARG A 136 1.12 8.43 5.37
C ARG A 136 -0.34 8.11 5.07
N ASP A 137 -0.81 8.47 3.89
CA ASP A 137 -2.16 8.26 3.39
C ASP A 137 -2.15 7.25 2.24
N LEU A 138 -3.32 6.69 1.92
CA LEU A 138 -3.51 5.77 0.79
C LEU A 138 -4.18 6.51 -0.39
N LEU A 139 -3.79 6.16 -1.62
CA LEU A 139 -4.50 6.67 -2.81
C LEU A 139 -5.88 6.04 -3.00
N PHE A 140 -6.04 4.78 -2.59
CA PHE A 140 -7.29 4.04 -2.63
C PHE A 140 -7.75 3.76 -1.20
N ASN A 141 -8.96 4.18 -0.87
CA ASN A 141 -9.52 4.00 0.46
C ASN A 141 -10.00 2.56 0.67
N SER A 142 -9.91 2.07 1.90
CA SER A 142 -10.48 0.79 2.29
C SER A 142 -11.96 0.70 1.91
N LEU A 143 -12.36 -0.46 1.37
CA LEU A 143 -13.76 -0.74 1.10
C LEU A 143 -14.52 -0.83 2.43
N LEU A 144 -15.58 -0.03 2.57
CA LEU A 144 -16.31 0.13 3.83
C LEU A 144 -16.89 -1.17 4.41
N ALA A 145 -17.23 -2.13 3.55
CA ALA A 145 -17.92 -3.35 3.92
C ALA A 145 -17.20 -4.61 3.42
N ASP A 146 -15.89 -4.52 3.18
CA ASP A 146 -15.08 -5.70 2.88
C ASP A 146 -14.51 -6.28 4.18
N PRO A 147 -15.07 -7.40 4.70
CA PRO A 147 -14.56 -8.02 5.92
C PRO A 147 -13.14 -8.58 5.75
N ARG A 148 -12.68 -8.73 4.51
CA ARG A 148 -11.33 -9.19 4.17
C ARG A 148 -10.37 -8.05 3.81
N TRP A 149 -10.77 -6.80 4.02
CA TRP A 149 -9.79 -5.73 4.03
C TRP A 149 -8.89 -5.90 5.25
N PRO A 150 -7.54 -5.89 5.13
CA PRO A 150 -6.66 -5.99 6.27
C PRO A 150 -6.87 -4.84 7.24
N HIS A 151 -7.18 -5.17 8.49
CA HIS A 151 -7.34 -4.25 9.59
C HIS A 151 -7.13 -5.00 10.92
N PHE A 152 -7.13 -4.28 12.02
CA PHE A 152 -7.10 -4.85 13.35
C PHE A 152 -8.51 -4.98 13.90
N SER A 153 -8.95 -6.19 14.22
CA SER A 153 -10.25 -6.41 14.86
C SER A 153 -10.32 -7.68 15.68
N ALA A 154 -11.23 -7.68 16.62
CA ALA A 154 -11.73 -8.86 17.29
C ALA A 154 -13.26 -8.79 17.31
N SER A 155 -13.95 -9.90 17.05
CA SER A 155 -15.40 -9.97 17.10
C SER A 155 -15.89 -11.23 17.80
N TYR A 156 -17.09 -11.13 18.36
CA TYR A 156 -17.86 -12.24 18.92
C TYR A 156 -19.19 -12.32 18.19
N GLN A 157 -19.58 -13.52 17.77
CA GLN A 157 -20.84 -13.77 17.10
C GLN A 157 -21.56 -14.92 17.79
N HIS A 158 -22.88 -14.76 17.94
CA HIS A 158 -23.78 -15.81 18.43
C HIS A 158 -24.79 -16.13 17.33
N HIS A 159 -24.75 -17.35 16.82
CA HIS A 159 -25.62 -17.81 15.74
C HIS A 159 -26.85 -18.50 16.33
N LEU A 160 -28.05 -18.03 15.96
CA LEU A 160 -29.30 -18.62 16.41
C LEU A 160 -29.65 -19.84 15.55
N ASN A 161 -30.13 -20.92 16.19
CA ASN A 161 -30.54 -22.17 15.52
C ASN A 161 -29.44 -22.83 14.69
N ASN A 162 -28.20 -22.81 15.20
CA ASN A 162 -27.09 -23.51 14.59
C ASN A 162 -26.53 -24.53 15.58
N ASP A 163 -26.58 -25.82 15.22
CA ASP A 163 -26.13 -26.91 16.10
C ASP A 163 -24.59 -27.02 16.15
N ARG A 164 -23.86 -26.19 15.40
CA ARG A 164 -22.39 -26.15 15.32
C ARG A 164 -21.90 -24.72 15.18
N LEU A 165 -20.81 -24.35 15.87
CA LEU A 165 -20.29 -22.98 15.87
C LEU A 165 -21.37 -21.97 16.31
N GLU A 166 -22.03 -22.25 17.43
CA GLU A 166 -23.06 -21.35 17.99
C GLU A 166 -22.40 -20.05 18.47
N LYS A 167 -21.24 -20.15 19.13
CA LYS A 167 -20.41 -19.02 19.55
C LYS A 167 -19.10 -18.99 18.76
N ILE A 168 -18.90 -17.92 18.02
CA ILE A 168 -17.73 -17.73 17.17
C ILE A 168 -16.94 -16.53 17.63
N GLY A 169 -15.63 -16.71 17.75
CA GLY A 169 -14.66 -15.63 17.85
C GLY A 169 -14.06 -15.37 16.48
N SER A 170 -13.82 -14.11 16.13
CA SER A 170 -12.95 -13.79 14.99
C SER A 170 -11.86 -12.81 15.41
N ALA A 171 -10.67 -12.96 14.85
CA ALA A 171 -9.58 -12.03 15.03
C ALA A 171 -8.92 -11.73 13.68
N THR A 172 -8.70 -10.46 13.40
CA THR A 172 -8.02 -9.99 12.20
C THR A 172 -6.80 -9.18 12.60
N PHE A 173 -5.69 -9.45 11.93
CA PHE A 173 -4.47 -8.65 12.04
C PHE A 173 -3.95 -8.39 10.63
N GLY A 174 -3.83 -7.12 10.26
CA GLY A 174 -3.32 -6.76 8.95
C GLY A 174 -3.38 -5.27 8.70
N GLU A 175 -2.69 -4.83 7.65
CA GLU A 175 -2.61 -3.44 7.26
C GLU A 175 -2.35 -3.29 5.75
N THR A 176 -2.70 -2.12 5.22
CA THR A 176 -2.25 -1.64 3.92
C THR A 176 -1.32 -0.46 4.12
N PHE A 177 -0.07 -0.55 3.65
CA PHE A 177 0.86 0.57 3.72
C PHE A 177 1.47 0.90 2.37
N SER A 178 1.60 2.20 2.11
CA SER A 178 2.20 2.75 0.91
C SER A 178 3.72 2.75 1.05
N ILE A 179 4.40 2.24 0.04
CA ILE A 179 5.87 2.21 0.00
C ILE A 179 6.39 3.42 -0.76
N TYR A 180 5.79 3.69 -1.94
CA TYR A 180 6.28 4.75 -2.81
C TYR A 180 5.15 5.31 -3.68
N ARG A 181 5.02 6.64 -3.69
CA ARG A 181 4.05 7.37 -4.51
C ARG A 181 4.76 8.21 -5.57
N PHE A 182 4.27 8.12 -6.80
CA PHE A 182 4.82 8.80 -7.95
C PHE A 182 3.75 9.38 -8.89
N GLY A 183 4.15 10.30 -9.76
CA GLY A 183 3.29 10.80 -10.84
C GLY A 183 3.03 9.72 -11.91
N GLY A 184 1.76 9.52 -12.25
CA GLY A 184 1.29 8.59 -13.27
C GLY A 184 0.82 9.28 -14.56
N PRO A 185 0.38 8.50 -15.57
CA PRO A 185 -0.13 9.05 -16.82
C PRO A 185 -1.38 9.92 -16.58
N TRP A 186 -1.64 10.84 -17.52
CA TRP A 186 -2.81 11.73 -17.52
C TRP A 186 -2.95 12.61 -16.26
N GLY A 187 -1.84 12.95 -15.60
CA GLY A 187 -1.84 13.73 -14.36
C GLY A 187 -2.41 12.97 -13.15
N SER A 188 -2.37 11.63 -13.18
CA SER A 188 -2.76 10.81 -12.02
C SER A 188 -1.63 10.71 -11.00
N LEU A 189 -1.98 10.31 -9.79
CA LEU A 189 -1.02 9.79 -8.82
C LEU A 189 -1.06 8.27 -8.85
N MET A 190 0.11 7.65 -8.75
CA MET A 190 0.26 6.21 -8.64
C MET A 190 1.03 5.86 -7.37
N GLU A 191 0.73 4.69 -6.80
CA GLU A 191 1.32 4.26 -5.55
C GLU A 191 1.50 2.75 -5.53
N VAL A 192 2.70 2.30 -5.14
CA VAL A 192 2.98 0.90 -4.84
C VAL A 192 3.04 0.71 -3.33
N GLY A 193 2.48 -0.40 -2.84
CA GLY A 193 2.41 -0.69 -1.42
C GLY A 193 2.54 -2.17 -1.09
N LEU A 194 2.25 -2.49 0.17
CA LEU A 194 2.02 -3.85 0.65
C LEU A 194 0.65 -3.89 1.31
N HIS A 195 -0.08 -4.96 1.07
CA HIS A 195 -1.39 -5.19 1.64
C HIS A 195 -1.40 -6.62 2.17
N ALA A 196 -1.41 -6.79 3.49
CA ALA A 196 -1.24 -8.10 4.11
C ALA A 196 -2.09 -8.24 5.36
N GLY A 197 -2.65 -9.44 5.57
CA GLY A 197 -3.42 -9.74 6.77
C GLY A 197 -3.61 -11.23 7.01
N VAL A 198 -3.97 -11.56 8.24
CA VAL A 198 -4.47 -12.86 8.68
C VAL A 198 -5.87 -12.70 9.25
N PHE A 199 -6.77 -13.60 8.87
CA PHE A 199 -8.16 -13.63 9.29
C PHE A 199 -8.44 -14.98 9.94
N SER A 200 -8.74 -14.98 11.23
CA SER A 200 -8.90 -16.19 12.03
C SER A 200 -10.30 -16.32 12.61
N ILE A 201 -10.81 -17.54 12.63
CA ILE A 201 -12.11 -17.91 13.20
C ILE A 201 -11.88 -18.97 14.29
N PHE A 202 -12.56 -18.82 15.42
CA PHE A 202 -12.46 -19.69 16.59
C PHE A 202 -13.83 -20.26 16.96
N ASP A 203 -13.87 -21.56 17.31
CA ASP A 203 -15.03 -22.25 17.89
C ASP A 203 -14.99 -22.04 19.41
N LEU A 204 -15.75 -21.07 19.92
CA LEU A 204 -15.72 -20.72 21.35
C LEU A 204 -16.53 -21.69 22.23
N ASP A 205 -17.27 -22.61 21.61
CA ASP A 205 -17.98 -23.67 22.36
C ASP A 205 -17.07 -24.88 22.63
N ALA A 206 -15.92 -24.98 21.95
CA ALA A 206 -14.94 -26.02 22.19
C ALA A 206 -14.16 -25.80 23.51
N GLU A 207 -13.72 -26.90 24.13
CA GLU A 207 -13.04 -26.91 25.44
C GLU A 207 -11.82 -25.98 25.46
N SER A 208 -11.05 -25.93 24.37
CA SER A 208 -9.85 -25.09 24.20
C SER A 208 -10.07 -23.83 23.36
N HIS A 209 -11.29 -23.53 22.94
CA HIS A 209 -11.62 -22.40 22.05
C HIS A 209 -10.89 -22.52 20.70
N ASP A 210 -11.11 -23.66 20.06
CA ASP A 210 -10.31 -24.19 18.95
C ASP A 210 -10.24 -23.22 17.77
N LEU A 211 -9.04 -23.10 17.19
CA LEU A 211 -8.87 -22.41 15.91
C LEU A 211 -9.53 -23.25 14.81
N VAL A 212 -10.50 -22.67 14.11
CA VAL A 212 -11.16 -23.33 12.96
C VAL A 212 -10.29 -23.17 11.73
N ASN A 213 -9.98 -21.92 11.37
CA ASN A 213 -9.10 -21.59 10.27
C ASN A 213 -8.37 -20.26 10.48
N ALA A 214 -7.23 -20.14 9.80
CA ALA A 214 -6.51 -18.90 9.60
C ALA A 214 -6.26 -18.70 8.09
N ASP A 215 -6.87 -17.67 7.52
CA ASP A 215 -6.68 -17.27 6.13
C ASP A 215 -5.60 -16.18 6.06
N TYR A 216 -4.54 -16.43 5.32
CA TYR A 216 -3.43 -15.51 5.09
C TYR A 216 -3.57 -14.87 3.72
N PHE A 217 -3.43 -13.55 3.67
CA PHE A 217 -3.46 -12.78 2.43
C PHE A 217 -2.24 -11.86 2.37
N VAL A 218 -1.55 -11.84 1.23
CA VAL A 218 -0.49 -10.87 0.94
C VAL A 218 -0.59 -10.42 -0.50
N ALA A 219 -0.49 -9.11 -0.73
CA ALA A 219 -0.61 -8.51 -2.03
C ALA A 219 0.34 -7.34 -2.22
N LEU A 220 0.74 -7.14 -3.47
CA LEU A 220 1.43 -5.96 -3.97
C LEU A 220 0.40 -5.07 -4.70
N PRO A 221 -0.24 -4.11 -4.02
CA PRO A 221 -1.15 -3.17 -4.66
C PRO A 221 -0.40 -2.13 -5.49
N LEU A 222 -0.93 -1.87 -6.68
CA LEU A 222 -0.69 -0.66 -7.47
C LEU A 222 -1.98 0.17 -7.47
N SER A 223 -1.96 1.29 -6.75
CA SER A 223 -3.09 2.21 -6.68
C SER A 223 -2.91 3.39 -7.63
N LEU A 224 -4.00 3.86 -8.20
CA LEU A 224 -4.07 5.05 -9.05
C LEU A 224 -5.18 5.97 -8.53
N LYS A 225 -4.93 7.27 -8.46
CA LYS A 225 -5.95 8.28 -8.15
C LYS A 225 -5.90 9.42 -9.14
N LYS A 226 -7.07 9.80 -9.67
CA LYS A 226 -7.25 10.97 -10.50
C LYS A 226 -8.58 11.64 -10.16
N ASN A 227 -8.53 12.85 -9.63
CA ASN A 227 -9.71 13.57 -9.14
C ASN A 227 -10.49 12.71 -8.13
N ASN A 228 -11.76 12.42 -8.41
CA ASN A 228 -12.65 11.61 -7.57
C ASN A 228 -12.59 10.12 -7.91
N PHE A 229 -11.82 9.72 -8.93
CA PHE A 229 -11.68 8.32 -9.33
C PHE A 229 -10.42 7.72 -8.70
N SER A 230 -10.56 6.50 -8.18
CA SER A 230 -9.46 5.70 -7.68
C SER A 230 -9.57 4.25 -8.17
N ALA A 231 -8.42 3.63 -8.39
CA ALA A 231 -8.33 2.22 -8.75
C ALA A 231 -7.19 1.56 -7.98
N MET A 232 -7.32 0.29 -7.64
CA MET A 232 -6.27 -0.52 -7.06
C MET A 232 -6.21 -1.86 -7.78
N THR A 233 -5.10 -2.15 -8.44
CA THR A 233 -4.81 -3.48 -8.99
C THR A 233 -3.88 -4.22 -8.04
N ARG A 234 -4.17 -5.48 -7.74
CA ARG A 234 -3.37 -6.28 -6.81
C ARG A 234 -2.93 -7.58 -7.47
N ILE A 235 -1.66 -7.92 -7.31
CA ILE A 235 -1.20 -9.31 -7.46
C ILE A 235 -1.06 -9.85 -6.05
N PHE A 236 -1.67 -10.99 -5.77
CA PHE A 236 -1.76 -11.51 -4.42
C PHE A 236 -1.55 -13.01 -4.33
N HIS A 237 -1.16 -13.45 -3.15
CA HIS A 237 -1.15 -14.83 -2.71
C HIS A 237 -2.09 -14.97 -1.52
N GLN A 238 -2.93 -15.99 -1.57
CA GLN A 238 -3.83 -16.35 -0.47
C GLN A 238 -3.65 -17.82 -0.12
N SER A 239 -3.53 -18.09 1.17
CA SER A 239 -3.52 -19.45 1.71
C SER A 239 -4.42 -19.56 2.93
N SER A 240 -4.86 -20.78 3.25
CA SER A 240 -5.68 -21.06 4.43
C SER A 240 -5.16 -22.28 5.15
N HIS A 241 -5.01 -22.16 6.47
CA HIS A 241 -4.64 -23.25 7.36
C HIS A 241 -5.83 -23.59 8.25
N LEU A 242 -6.22 -24.86 8.25
CA LEU A 242 -7.12 -25.41 9.27
C LEU A 242 -6.36 -25.53 10.59
N GLY A 243 -7.03 -25.18 11.70
CA GLY A 243 -6.47 -25.44 13.03
C GLY A 243 -6.34 -26.93 13.29
N ASP A 244 -5.31 -27.31 14.02
CA ASP A 244 -5.01 -28.69 14.35
C ASP A 244 -6.04 -29.30 15.30
N GLU A 245 -6.61 -28.53 16.22
CA GLU A 245 -7.71 -29.00 17.08
C GLU A 245 -8.98 -29.32 16.27
N PHE A 246 -9.25 -28.54 15.22
CA PHE A 246 -10.35 -28.83 14.29
C PHE A 246 -10.17 -30.15 13.53
N LEU A 247 -8.92 -30.56 13.27
CA LEU A 247 -8.60 -31.85 12.65
C LEU A 247 -8.71 -33.03 13.63
N LEU A 248 -8.45 -32.80 14.92
CA LEU A 248 -8.48 -33.84 15.97
C LEU A 248 -9.91 -34.21 16.40
N ASN A 249 -10.89 -33.34 16.17
CA ASN A 249 -12.29 -33.56 16.54
C ASN A 249 -13.11 -34.42 15.55
N ASP A 250 -12.45 -35.25 14.71
CA ASP A 250 -13.07 -36.12 13.68
C ASP A 250 -13.96 -35.37 12.65
N ARG A 251 -13.90 -34.03 12.61
CA ARG A 251 -14.75 -33.19 11.76
C ARG A 251 -14.30 -33.19 10.29
N THR A 252 -13.07 -33.61 10.00
CA THR A 252 -12.55 -33.76 8.63
C THR A 252 -11.59 -34.96 8.53
N GLN A 253 -11.79 -35.81 7.52
CA GLN A 253 -10.94 -37.00 7.32
C GLN A 253 -9.63 -36.69 6.56
N GLN A 254 -9.55 -35.51 5.94
CA GLN A 254 -8.38 -35.06 5.17
C GLN A 254 -8.16 -33.57 5.33
N ARG A 255 -6.92 -33.19 5.64
CA ARG A 255 -6.48 -31.78 5.64
C ARG A 255 -6.46 -31.25 4.21
N ILE A 256 -7.22 -30.18 3.96
CA ILE A 256 -7.18 -29.43 2.69
C ILE A 256 -6.37 -28.16 2.93
N ASN A 257 -5.23 -28.02 2.27
CA ASN A 257 -4.47 -26.77 2.25
C ASN A 257 -4.90 -25.98 1.01
N LEU A 258 -5.67 -24.91 1.21
CA LEU A 258 -6.00 -23.98 0.14
C LEU A 258 -4.83 -23.02 -0.04
N SER A 259 -4.35 -22.89 -1.27
CA SER A 259 -3.29 -21.94 -1.65
C SER A 259 -3.45 -21.58 -3.12
N TYR A 260 -3.46 -20.29 -3.44
CA TYR A 260 -3.50 -19.81 -4.81
C TYR A 260 -2.98 -18.38 -4.94
N GLU A 261 -2.56 -18.05 -6.16
CA GLU A 261 -2.20 -16.72 -6.59
C GLU A 261 -3.32 -16.12 -7.45
N GLY A 262 -3.46 -14.80 -7.38
CA GLY A 262 -4.49 -14.12 -8.14
C GLY A 262 -4.12 -12.70 -8.52
N VAL A 263 -4.95 -12.14 -9.39
CA VAL A 263 -4.93 -10.73 -9.76
C VAL A 263 -6.35 -10.19 -9.75
N ASP A 264 -6.54 -9.02 -9.16
CA ASP A 264 -7.82 -8.31 -9.20
C ASP A 264 -7.64 -6.81 -9.42
N THR A 265 -8.75 -6.11 -9.66
CA THR A 265 -8.79 -4.66 -9.72
C THR A 265 -10.07 -4.14 -9.09
N LEU A 266 -9.89 -3.24 -8.14
CA LEU A 266 -10.96 -2.54 -7.42
C LEU A 266 -11.04 -1.10 -7.94
N LEU A 267 -12.26 -0.56 -8.02
CA LEU A 267 -12.55 0.77 -8.53
C LEU A 267 -13.46 1.51 -7.54
N SER A 268 -13.23 2.80 -7.33
CA SER A 268 -14.08 3.70 -6.52
C SER A 268 -14.12 5.11 -7.08
#